data_AF-A0A8T7LMY3-F1
#
_entry.id   AF-A0A8T7LMY3-F1
#
_cell.length_a   1.000
_cell.length_b   1.000
_cell.length_c   1.000
_cell.angle_alpha   90.00
_cell.angle_beta   90.00
_cell.angle_gamma   90.00
#
_symmetry.space_group_name_H-M   'P 1'
#
loop_
_entity.id
_entity.type
_entity.pdbx_description
1 polymer ?
#
loop_
_entity_poly.entity_id
_entity_poly.type
_entity_poly.pdbx_seq_one_letter_code
_entity_poly.pdbx_strand_id
1 'polypeptide(L)'
;MPALWGDTLRHLESHGIASEAIAAALPDIRVEIVLTAHPTEAKRATVLEHHRALYLLLVKRADPRRTPYEQDEIRREVLAILTALWRTGEIFQA
;
A
#
# COMPACT_ATOMS: atom_id res chain seq x y z
N MET A 1 -6.20 14.94 -3.32
CA MET A 1 -6.44 13.52 -3.65
C MET A 1 -6.62 13.45 -5.15
N PRO A 2 -5.68 12.90 -5.93
CA PRO A 2 -5.89 12.80 -7.37
C PRO A 2 -6.83 11.62 -7.69
N ALA A 3 -7.88 11.90 -8.48
CA ALA A 3 -8.72 10.97 -9.24
C ALA A 3 -9.43 9.84 -8.47
N LEU A 4 -10.46 10.18 -7.69
CA LEU A 4 -11.53 9.22 -7.38
C LEU A 4 -12.45 9.09 -8.61
N TRP A 5 -12.96 7.88 -8.88
CA TRP A 5 -13.84 7.61 -10.02
C TRP A 5 -14.97 8.63 -10.18
N GLY A 6 -15.61 9.01 -9.06
CA GLY A 6 -16.70 9.99 -9.09
C GLY A 6 -16.27 11.39 -9.57
N ASP A 7 -15.06 11.83 -9.25
CA ASP A 7 -14.54 13.12 -9.71
C ASP A 7 -14.24 13.08 -11.21
N THR A 8 -13.63 12.00 -11.68
CA THR A 8 -13.32 11.81 -13.10
C THR A 8 -14.58 11.71 -13.95
N LEU A 9 -15.59 10.96 -13.50
CA LEU A 9 -16.87 10.85 -14.23
C LEU A 9 -17.58 12.21 -14.32
N ARG A 10 -17.67 12.95 -13.20
CA ARG A 10 -18.23 14.31 -13.20
C ARG A 10 -17.48 15.27 -14.11
N HIS A 11 -16.16 15.14 -14.17
CA HIS A 11 -15.33 15.94 -15.07
C HIS A 11 -15.64 15.64 -16.54
N LEU A 12 -15.83 14.37 -16.92
CA LEU A 12 -16.20 14.00 -18.29
C LEU A 12 -17.60 14.52 -18.66
N GLU A 13 -18.56 14.40 -17.74
CA GLU A 13 -19.91 14.95 -17.91
C GLU A 13 -19.90 16.47 -18.06
N SER A 14 -19.08 17.18 -17.26
CA SER A 14 -18.94 18.64 -17.35
C SER A 14 -18.32 19.11 -18.67
N HIS A 15 -17.68 18.22 -19.41
CA HIS A 15 -17.14 18.46 -20.76
C HIS A 15 -18.12 18.03 -21.87
N GLY A 16 -19.37 17.72 -21.51
CA GLY A 16 -20.43 17.37 -22.45
C GLY A 16 -20.37 15.95 -22.99
N ILE A 17 -19.58 15.06 -22.35
CA ILE A 17 -19.55 13.64 -22.73
C ILE A 17 -20.73 12.95 -22.07
N ALA A 18 -21.63 12.41 -22.89
CA ALA A 18 -22.81 11.69 -22.42
C ALA A 18 -22.42 10.43 -21.63
N SER A 19 -23.14 10.14 -20.56
CA SER A 19 -22.87 9.01 -19.66
C SER A 19 -22.93 7.66 -20.40
N GLU A 20 -23.77 7.54 -21.42
CA GLU A 20 -23.87 6.36 -22.30
C GLU A 20 -22.58 6.16 -23.12
N ALA A 21 -21.98 7.24 -23.61
CA ALA A 21 -20.71 7.18 -24.34
C ALA A 21 -19.55 6.79 -23.44
N ILE A 22 -19.54 7.30 -22.19
CA ILE A 22 -18.57 6.90 -21.17
C ILE A 22 -18.72 5.41 -20.87
N ALA A 23 -19.96 4.95 -20.62
CA ALA A 23 -20.26 3.55 -20.33
C ALA A 23 -19.88 2.62 -21.49
N ALA A 24 -20.11 3.03 -22.74
CA ALA A 24 -19.73 2.27 -23.93
C ALA A 24 -18.21 2.14 -24.10
N ALA A 25 -17.42 3.12 -23.66
CA ALA A 25 -15.97 3.10 -23.78
C ALA A 25 -15.27 2.29 -22.67
N LEU A 26 -15.88 2.18 -21.48
CA LEU A 26 -15.28 1.48 -20.33
C LEU A 26 -14.84 0.03 -20.62
N PRO A 27 -15.62 -0.82 -21.33
CA PRO A 27 -15.23 -2.20 -21.64
C PRO A 27 -13.96 -2.31 -22.49
N ASP A 28 -13.64 -1.28 -23.28
CA ASP A 28 -12.48 -1.27 -24.18
C ASP A 28 -11.21 -0.78 -23.48
N ILE A 29 -11.31 -0.21 -22.28
CA ILE A 29 -10.16 0.26 -21.51
C ILE A 29 -9.38 -0.93 -20.98
N ARG A 30 -8.12 -1.02 -21.38
CA ARG A 30 -7.17 -2.03 -20.90
C ARG A 30 -6.02 -1.33 -20.19
N VAL A 31 -5.80 -1.71 -18.93
CA VAL A 31 -4.67 -1.26 -18.13
C VAL A 31 -3.87 -2.48 -17.73
N GLU A 32 -2.61 -2.52 -18.15
CA GLU A 32 -1.69 -3.60 -17.82
C GLU A 32 -0.54 -3.05 -16.98
N ILE A 33 -0.34 -3.65 -15.81
CA ILE A 33 0.78 -3.31 -14.93
C ILE A 33 1.94 -4.21 -15.30
N VAL A 34 2.94 -3.66 -15.98
CA VAL A 34 4.19 -4.38 -16.25
C VAL A 34 5.16 -4.12 -15.10
N LEU A 35 5.28 -5.09 -14.20
CA LEU A 35 6.27 -5.05 -13.14
C LEU A 35 7.64 -5.33 -13.73
N THR A 36 8.57 -4.39 -13.56
CA THR A 36 9.97 -4.56 -13.95
C THR A 36 10.81 -4.80 -12.70
N ALA A 37 11.86 -5.60 -12.82
CA ALA A 37 12.82 -5.73 -11.74
C ALA A 37 13.50 -4.38 -11.51
N HIS A 38 13.58 -3.92 -10.26
CA HIS A 38 14.39 -2.75 -9.94
C HIS A 38 15.86 -3.16 -9.98
N PRO A 39 16.73 -2.48 -10.75
CA PRO A 39 18.08 -2.96 -11.08
C PRO A 39 19.01 -3.15 -9.87
N THR A 40 18.67 -2.58 -8.71
CA THR A 40 19.48 -2.64 -7.48
C THR A 40 18.72 -3.16 -6.26
N GLU A 41 17.43 -3.49 -6.37
CA GLU A 41 16.60 -3.79 -5.20
C GLU A 41 15.65 -4.95 -5.49
N ALA A 42 16.20 -6.16 -5.55
CA ALA A 42 15.42 -7.37 -5.40
C ALA A 42 14.96 -7.49 -3.94
N LYS A 43 13.90 -6.77 -3.55
CA LYS A 43 13.30 -6.96 -2.22
C LYS A 43 12.82 -8.41 -2.12
N ARG A 44 13.46 -9.20 -1.26
CA ARG A 44 12.99 -10.55 -0.91
C ARG A 44 11.53 -10.44 -0.45
N ALA A 45 10.64 -11.32 -0.92
CA ALA A 45 9.21 -11.30 -0.57
C ALA A 45 9.00 -11.26 0.96
N THR A 46 9.88 -11.93 1.70
CA THR A 46 9.91 -11.91 3.17
C THR A 46 10.09 -10.50 3.74
N VAL A 47 10.91 -9.64 3.15
CA VAL A 47 11.10 -8.25 3.62
C VAL A 47 9.81 -7.45 3.47
N LEU A 48 9.11 -7.59 2.34
CA LEU A 48 7.82 -6.93 2.12
C LEU A 48 6.76 -7.41 3.11
N GLU A 49 6.74 -8.70 3.46
CA GLU A 49 5.87 -9.25 4.50
C GLU A 49 6.15 -8.64 5.88
N HIS A 50 7.43 -8.50 6.26
CA HIS A 50 7.81 -7.87 7.53
C HIS A 50 7.42 -6.39 7.58
N HIS A 51 7.59 -5.66 6.47
CA HIS A 51 7.11 -4.27 6.34
C HIS A 51 5.60 -4.18 6.49
N ARG A 52 4.85 -5.08 5.85
CA ARG A 52 3.38 -5.12 5.96
C ARG A 52 2.95 -5.43 7.40
N ALA A 53 3.59 -6.39 8.06
CA ALA A 53 3.31 -6.73 9.45
C ALA A 53 3.58 -5.54 10.38
N LEU A 54 4.72 -4.85 10.20
CA LEU A 54 5.04 -3.63 10.94
C LEU A 54 3.97 -2.54 10.74
N TYR A 55 3.55 -2.28 9.50
CA TYR A 55 2.49 -1.32 9.21
C TYR A 55 1.20 -1.64 9.96
N LEU A 56 0.75 -2.90 9.93
CA LEU A 56 -0.47 -3.32 10.63
C LEU A 56 -0.35 -3.12 12.15
N LEU A 57 0.83 -3.36 12.74
CA LEU A 57 1.06 -3.09 14.16
C LEU A 57 1.02 -1.60 14.49
N LEU A 58 1.52 -0.73 13.61
CA LEU A 58 1.45 0.72 13.80
C LEU A 58 0.00 1.21 13.73
N VAL A 59 -0.80 0.71 12.78
CA VAL A 59 -2.24 0.98 12.70
C VAL A 59 -2.94 0.50 13.97
N LYS A 60 -2.64 -0.74 14.40
CA LYS A 60 -3.18 -1.34 15.63
C LYS A 60 -2.85 -0.47 16.84
N ARG A 61 -1.62 0.06 16.94
CA ARG A 61 -1.15 0.93 18.03
C ARG A 61 -1.88 2.27 18.09
N ALA A 62 -2.30 2.81 16.94
CA ALA A 62 -2.96 4.10 16.84
C ALA A 62 -4.40 4.11 17.40
N ASP A 63 -4.97 2.95 17.74
CA ASP A 63 -6.30 2.88 18.37
C ASP A 63 -6.25 3.40 19.82
N PRO A 64 -6.92 4.52 20.14
CA PRO A 64 -6.88 5.14 21.46
C PRO A 64 -7.60 4.34 22.54
N ARG A 65 -8.39 3.31 22.19
CA ARG A 65 -9.13 2.48 23.15
C ARG A 65 -8.27 1.39 23.81
N ARG A 66 -7.02 1.22 23.36
CA ARG A 66 -6.12 0.19 23.86
C ARG A 66 -5.60 0.50 25.25
N THR A 67 -5.52 -0.53 26.07
CA THR A 67 -4.93 -0.46 27.40
C THR A 67 -3.41 -0.28 27.34
N PRO A 68 -2.77 0.22 28.42
CA PRO A 68 -1.31 0.31 28.49
C PRO A 68 -0.60 -1.03 28.29
N TYR A 69 -1.19 -2.13 28.79
CA TYR A 69 -0.66 -3.48 28.61
C TYR A 69 -0.65 -3.90 27.13
N GLU A 70 -1.75 -3.70 26.42
CA GLU A 70 -1.82 -4.01 24.98
C GLU A 70 -0.86 -3.14 24.16
N GLN A 71 -0.66 -1.88 24.57
CA GLN A 71 0.32 -0.98 23.95
C GLN A 71 1.76 -1.49 24.14
N ASP A 72 2.08 -2.07 25.30
CA ASP A 72 3.38 -2.70 25.55
C ASP A 72 3.59 -3.97 24.72
N GLU A 73 2.58 -4.84 24.62
CA GLU A 73 2.63 -6.02 23.74
C GLU A 73 2.91 -5.62 22.28
N ILE A 74 2.16 -4.64 21.76
CA ILE A 74 2.39 -4.12 20.40
C ILE A 74 3.82 -3.56 20.26
N ARG A 75 4.33 -2.85 21.28
CA ARG A 75 5.70 -2.33 21.27
C ARG A 75 6.72 -3.47 21.19
N ARG A 76 6.53 -4.55 21.96
CA ARG A 76 7.41 -5.73 21.92
C ARG A 76 7.39 -6.41 20.56
N GLU A 77 6.21 -6.58 19.97
CA GLU A 77 6.06 -7.14 18.61
C GLU A 77 6.75 -6.27 17.56
N VAL A 78 6.59 -4.95 17.62
CA VAL A 78 7.27 -4.00 16.71
C VAL A 78 8.79 -4.13 16.82
N LEU A 79 9.33 -4.18 18.04
CA LEU A 79 10.77 -4.32 18.27
C LEU A 79 11.31 -5.65 17.75
N ALA A 80 10.54 -6.74 17.88
CA ALA A 80 10.91 -8.04 17.33
C ALA A 80 11.01 -8.00 15.79
N ILE A 81 10.03 -7.38 15.12
CA ILE A 81 10.06 -7.24 13.65
C ILE A 81 11.22 -6.36 13.20
N LEU A 82 11.45 -5.22 13.86
CA LEU A 82 12.60 -4.34 13.55
C LEU A 82 13.93 -5.08 13.74
N THR A 83 14.03 -5.92 14.77
CA THR A 83 15.22 -6.75 15.01
C THR A 83 15.42 -7.79 13.90
N ALA A 84 14.33 -8.43 13.44
CA ALA A 84 14.38 -9.38 12.33
C ALA A 84 14.82 -8.70 11.02
N LEU A 85 14.27 -7.53 10.72
CA LEU A 85 14.67 -6.73 9.55
C LEU A 85 16.14 -6.31 9.63
N TRP A 86 16.58 -5.83 10.80
CA TRP A 86 17.98 -5.45 11.03
C TRP A 86 18.93 -6.63 10.82
N ARG A 87 18.61 -7.81 11.37
CA ARG A 87 19.45 -9.01 11.28
C ARG A 87 19.45 -9.67 9.90
N THR A 88 18.39 -9.49 9.12
CA THR A 88 18.27 -10.15 7.80
C THR A 88 18.96 -9.39 6.68
N GLY A 89 19.44 -8.16 6.93
CA GLY A 89 20.22 -7.37 5.98
C GLY A 89 19.37 -6.88 4.81
N GLU A 90 18.78 -5.70 4.95
CA GLU A 90 17.96 -5.07 3.89
C GLU A 90 18.79 -4.37 2.81
N ILE A 91 20.11 -4.22 2.99
CA ILE A 91 20.97 -3.54 2.03
C ILE A 91 22.07 -4.50 1.56
N PHE A 92 21.80 -5.21 0.46
CA PHE A 92 22.88 -5.71 -0.38
C PHE A 92 23.27 -4.55 -1.30
N GLN A 93 24.43 -3.92 -1.03
CA GLN A 93 25.11 -3.17 -2.10
C GLN A 93 25.61 -4.22 -3.10
N ALA A 94 25.14 -4.11 -4.34
CA ALA A 94 25.75 -4.77 -5.50
C ALA A 94 27.14 -4.18 -5.78
#